data_AF-A0A4U6VWJ7-F1
#
_entry.id   AF-A0A4U6VWJ7-F1
#
_cell.length_a   1.000
_cell.length_b   1.000
_cell.length_c   1.000
_cell.angle_alpha   90.00
_cell.angle_beta   90.00
_cell.angle_gamma   90.00
#
_symmetry.space_group_name_H-M   'P 1'
#
loop_
_entity.id
_entity.type
_entity.pdbx_description
1 polymer ?
#
loop_
_entity_poly.entity_id
_entity_poly.type
_entity_poly.pdbx_seq_one_letter_code
_entity_poly.pdbx_strand_id
1 'polypeptide(L)'
;MGPGTGMAPKRVLSALLLAALACNVAHAKFSRYSFPEGFVFGTGSASYQYEGAYKEGGKGPSIWDTFSHIPGKIKNNDTGDVAEDFYHRYKEDVKLLKDMNMDAFRFSIAWTRILPTGSLSGGVNKEGVAFYNNLINEVIANGLKPFVTLFHWDTPQALETKYQGFLSENIIKDYVDFAEVCFREFGDRVKFWTTFNEPWTYASQGYGTGAHAPGRCSPFISRSCTPGDSGREPYVVTHHILLAHARAVRLYQAKYQPSQRGQIGLTAVSHWFVPTTDSAADKRAVQRSLDFMYGWFLDPIVRGEYPGTMRAYLGGRLPRFTAEEAAMVKGSYDFIGVNYYTSYFTSDRPAPANALAQSYDGDIRANTSGFRDGVSVGEPEFVPIFFNSPAGLRELLLYTARRYNNPVIYVTENGIAEENSPRIPLSEALKDGHRIKFHSQHLQFVKHAISNGVNVKGYFTWTFMDCFEWGDGYLDRFGLIFIDRLNGLKRYRKQSSKWVESFLRRKKTHY
;
A
#
# COMPACT_ATOMS: atom_id res chain seq x y z
N MET A 1 17.09 0.68 -55.16
CA MET A 1 16.82 2.01 -54.58
C MET A 1 15.32 2.22 -54.64
N GLY A 2 14.56 2.39 -53.55
CA GLY A 2 14.88 2.54 -52.13
C GLY A 2 13.80 1.88 -51.26
N PRO A 3 14.03 1.77 -49.94
CA PRO A 3 13.15 1.03 -49.04
C PRO A 3 12.02 1.91 -48.49
N GLY A 4 10.84 1.31 -48.38
CA GLY A 4 9.64 1.89 -47.80
C GLY A 4 9.72 2.09 -46.29
N THR A 5 9.13 3.19 -45.84
CA THR A 5 8.99 3.58 -44.44
C THR A 5 7.81 2.86 -43.80
N GLY A 6 8.07 1.69 -43.20
CA GLY A 6 7.14 0.99 -42.33
C GLY A 6 7.10 1.65 -40.94
N MET A 7 6.09 2.47 -40.67
CA MET A 7 5.81 3.00 -39.33
C MET A 7 5.17 1.90 -38.46
N ALA A 8 5.73 1.65 -37.27
CA ALA A 8 5.33 0.55 -36.40
C ALA A 8 3.89 0.71 -35.83
N PRO A 9 3.04 -0.35 -35.85
CA PRO A 9 1.60 -0.26 -35.57
C PRO A 9 1.21 -0.05 -34.09
N LYS A 10 2.17 0.00 -33.15
CA LYS A 10 1.88 0.09 -31.71
C LYS A 10 1.77 1.51 -31.15
N ARG A 11 2.46 2.51 -31.74
CA ARG A 11 2.34 3.92 -31.29
C ARG A 11 1.05 4.58 -31.78
N VAL A 12 0.55 4.12 -32.93
CA VAL A 12 -0.70 4.58 -33.52
C VAL A 12 -1.90 4.15 -32.68
N LEU A 13 -1.87 2.98 -32.03
CA LEU A 13 -2.97 2.53 -31.16
C LEU A 13 -3.14 3.37 -29.88
N SER A 14 -2.04 3.78 -29.23
CA SER A 14 -2.11 4.60 -28.00
C SER A 14 -2.56 6.04 -28.28
N ALA A 15 -2.14 6.61 -29.41
CA ALA A 15 -2.58 7.94 -29.85
C ALA A 15 -4.03 7.92 -30.37
N LEU A 16 -4.45 6.85 -31.07
CA LEU A 16 -5.83 6.68 -31.53
C LEU A 16 -6.81 6.42 -30.38
N LEU A 17 -6.39 5.78 -29.27
CA LEU A 17 -7.25 5.64 -28.09
C LEU A 17 -7.56 7.00 -27.44
N LEU A 18 -6.58 7.92 -27.40
CA LEU A 18 -6.78 9.29 -26.91
C LEU A 18 -7.65 10.13 -27.87
N ALA A 19 -7.52 9.93 -29.18
CA ALA A 19 -8.32 10.66 -30.18
C ALA A 19 -9.76 10.12 -30.35
N ALA A 20 -9.99 8.82 -30.18
CA ALA A 20 -11.32 8.21 -30.26
C ALA A 20 -12.24 8.60 -29.09
N LEU A 21 -11.67 9.05 -27.96
CA LEU A 21 -12.39 9.66 -26.84
C LEU A 21 -12.94 11.06 -27.13
N ALA A 22 -12.61 11.65 -28.28
CA ALA A 22 -13.02 13.02 -28.66
C ALA A 22 -14.16 13.08 -29.70
N CYS A 23 -14.74 11.95 -30.13
CA CYS A 23 -15.81 11.94 -31.13
C CYS A 23 -17.21 11.86 -30.48
N ASN A 24 -18.01 12.89 -30.76
CA ASN A 24 -19.37 13.14 -30.28
C ASN A 24 -20.32 11.92 -30.35
N VAL A 25 -20.47 11.28 -29.19
CA VAL A 25 -21.74 10.73 -28.71
C VAL A 25 -22.07 11.57 -27.47
N ALA A 26 -23.34 11.76 -27.09
CA ALA A 26 -23.67 12.45 -25.84
C ALA A 26 -22.95 11.73 -24.65
N HIS A 27 -21.76 12.21 -24.28
CA HIS A 27 -20.88 11.50 -23.38
C HIS A 27 -21.55 11.55 -22.01
N ALA A 28 -22.04 10.40 -21.54
CA ALA A 28 -22.44 10.25 -20.16
C ALA A 28 -21.30 10.80 -19.29
N LYS A 29 -21.62 11.80 -18.47
CA LYS A 29 -20.63 12.52 -17.65
C LYS A 29 -19.83 11.51 -16.80
N PHE A 30 -18.50 11.54 -16.91
CA PHE A 30 -17.62 10.69 -16.11
C PHE A 30 -17.87 10.96 -14.62
N SER A 31 -18.34 9.93 -13.92
CA SER A 31 -18.84 10.00 -12.54
C SER A 31 -18.82 8.61 -11.92
N ARG A 32 -19.23 8.48 -10.65
CA ARG A 32 -19.40 7.17 -10.01
C ARG A 32 -20.27 6.19 -10.81
N TYR A 33 -21.22 6.70 -11.60
CA TYR A 33 -22.12 5.90 -12.43
C TYR A 33 -21.45 5.32 -13.69
N SER A 34 -20.18 5.64 -13.93
CA SER A 34 -19.34 4.97 -14.92
C SER A 34 -18.75 3.64 -14.43
N PHE A 35 -19.01 3.27 -13.17
CA PHE A 35 -18.53 2.05 -12.51
C PHE A 35 -19.71 1.13 -12.17
N PRO A 36 -19.46 -0.18 -11.96
CA PRO A 36 -20.51 -1.12 -11.59
C PRO A 36 -21.27 -0.69 -10.32
N GLU A 37 -22.53 -1.07 -10.25
CA GLU A 37 -23.30 -0.91 -9.02
C GLU A 37 -22.60 -1.61 -7.84
N GLY A 38 -22.59 -0.94 -6.68
CA GLY A 38 -21.89 -1.42 -5.49
C GLY A 38 -20.37 -1.22 -5.50
N PHE A 39 -19.78 -0.64 -6.54
CA PHE A 39 -18.35 -0.27 -6.54
C PHE A 39 -18.05 0.71 -5.40
N VAL A 40 -17.04 0.39 -4.60
CA VAL A 40 -16.68 1.13 -3.39
C VAL A 40 -15.65 2.20 -3.71
N PHE A 41 -15.99 3.47 -3.44
CA PHE A 41 -15.02 4.55 -3.43
C PHE A 41 -14.66 4.93 -2.00
N GLY A 42 -13.37 4.98 -1.69
CA GLY A 42 -12.91 5.35 -0.36
C GLY A 42 -11.59 6.11 -0.40
N THR A 43 -11.05 6.33 0.78
CA THR A 43 -9.71 6.87 0.99
C THR A 43 -9.06 6.17 2.19
N GLY A 44 -7.74 6.27 2.28
CA GLY A 44 -6.94 5.55 3.28
C GLY A 44 -6.24 6.43 4.31
N SER A 45 -5.93 5.82 5.46
CA SER A 45 -4.96 6.25 6.46
C SER A 45 -4.19 5.07 7.06
N ALA A 46 -3.11 5.36 7.77
CA ALA A 46 -2.38 4.40 8.60
C ALA A 46 -2.15 4.95 10.01
N SER A 47 -2.19 4.09 11.01
CA SER A 47 -2.10 4.38 12.45
C SER A 47 -0.93 5.30 12.77
N TYR A 48 0.31 4.86 12.52
CA TYR A 48 1.50 5.65 12.83
C TYR A 48 1.56 6.96 12.03
N GLN A 49 1.05 6.95 10.80
CA GLN A 49 1.08 8.11 9.94
C GLN A 49 0.08 9.19 10.35
N TYR A 50 -0.98 8.86 11.11
CA TYR A 50 -2.15 9.72 11.39
C TYR A 50 -2.42 10.00 12.86
N GLU A 51 -2.33 8.97 13.71
CA GLU A 51 -2.95 9.01 15.04
C GLU A 51 -2.30 10.00 15.97
N GLY A 52 -0.97 10.02 16.03
CA GLY A 52 -0.23 10.67 17.10
C GLY A 52 -0.53 10.02 18.45
N ALA A 53 -0.53 10.85 19.49
CA ALA A 53 -0.82 10.43 20.87
C ALA A 53 0.06 9.21 21.25
N TYR A 54 1.33 9.26 20.85
CA TYR A 54 2.18 8.06 20.80
C TYR A 54 2.52 7.47 22.18
N LYS A 55 2.41 8.29 23.23
CA LYS A 55 2.61 7.98 24.66
C LYS A 55 1.32 8.12 25.49
N GLU A 56 0.17 8.25 24.84
CA GLU A 56 -1.10 8.49 25.50
C GLU A 56 -1.99 7.25 25.48
N GLY A 57 -3.00 7.23 26.35
CA GLY A 57 -4.02 6.19 26.41
C GLY A 57 -3.47 4.77 26.56
N GLY A 58 -2.36 4.61 27.29
CA GLY A 58 -1.73 3.31 27.56
C GLY A 58 -1.01 2.66 26.36
N LYS A 59 -0.80 3.38 25.25
CA LYS A 59 -0.08 2.87 24.07
C LYS A 59 1.40 2.58 24.39
N GLY A 60 1.91 1.46 23.86
CA GLY A 60 3.34 1.15 23.86
C GLY A 60 4.12 1.73 22.66
N PRO A 61 5.46 1.75 22.69
CA PRO A 61 6.26 2.17 21.55
C PRO A 61 6.26 1.12 20.43
N SER A 62 6.19 1.58 19.19
CA SER A 62 6.44 0.81 17.97
C SER A 62 7.88 0.97 17.49
N ILE A 63 8.30 0.14 16.54
CA ILE A 63 9.60 0.30 15.87
C ILE A 63 9.73 1.64 15.15
N TRP A 64 8.62 2.21 14.66
CA TRP A 64 8.63 3.54 14.04
C TRP A 64 8.79 4.65 15.07
N ASP A 65 8.17 4.52 16.26
CA ASP A 65 8.45 5.41 17.39
C ASP A 65 9.95 5.41 17.70
N THR A 66 10.62 4.25 17.75
CA THR A 66 12.07 4.22 18.00
C THR A 66 12.89 4.76 16.82
N PHE A 67 12.54 4.38 15.59
CA PHE A 67 13.30 4.73 14.40
C PHE A 67 13.25 6.23 14.06
N SER A 68 12.07 6.86 14.15
CA SER A 68 11.91 8.29 13.82
C SER A 68 12.67 9.20 14.78
N HIS A 69 12.86 8.76 16.02
CA HIS A 69 13.62 9.49 17.04
C HIS A 69 15.14 9.37 16.87
N ILE A 70 15.63 8.60 15.88
CA ILE A 70 17.06 8.55 15.55
C ILE A 70 17.38 9.73 14.64
N PRO A 71 18.30 10.65 15.04
CA PRO A 71 18.65 11.80 14.23
C PRO A 71 19.14 11.43 12.83
N GLY A 72 18.62 12.11 11.82
CA GLY A 72 18.98 11.95 10.41
C GLY A 72 18.33 10.77 9.70
N LYS A 73 17.49 9.97 10.38
CA LYS A 73 16.74 8.88 9.73
C LYS A 73 15.52 9.36 8.96
N ILE A 74 14.88 10.41 9.46
CA ILE A 74 13.71 11.04 8.83
C ILE A 74 14.09 12.44 8.37
N LYS A 75 13.56 12.86 7.23
CA LYS A 75 13.69 14.23 6.75
C LYS A 75 13.26 15.20 7.85
N ASN A 76 14.07 16.26 8.04
CA ASN A 76 13.89 17.27 9.09
C ASN A 76 13.84 16.74 10.54
N ASN A 77 14.19 15.47 10.78
CA ASN A 77 13.96 14.76 12.05
C ASN A 77 12.49 14.77 12.48
N ASP A 78 11.57 14.76 11.52
CA ASP A 78 10.14 14.66 11.79
C ASP A 78 9.82 13.32 12.49
N THR A 79 8.79 13.30 13.33
CA THR A 79 8.27 12.09 13.97
C THR A 79 6.75 11.98 13.85
N GLY A 80 6.22 10.78 14.06
CA GLY A 80 4.79 10.51 14.18
C GLY A 80 4.19 10.78 15.58
N ASP A 81 4.91 11.47 16.48
CA ASP A 81 4.48 11.67 17.88
C ASP A 81 3.09 12.29 17.99
N VAL A 82 2.85 13.31 17.15
CA VAL A 82 1.58 14.02 17.03
C VAL A 82 0.87 13.68 15.72
N ALA A 83 1.62 13.45 14.62
CA ALA A 83 1.02 13.23 13.29
C ALA A 83 -0.04 14.29 12.98
N GLU A 84 -1.25 13.88 12.63
CA GLU A 84 -2.40 14.75 12.37
C GLU A 84 -3.27 14.90 13.61
N ASP A 85 -2.88 14.32 14.74
CA ASP A 85 -3.66 14.28 15.98
C ASP A 85 -5.02 13.58 15.77
N PHE A 86 -5.06 12.58 14.88
CA PHE A 86 -6.28 11.86 14.53
C PHE A 86 -6.85 11.09 15.73
N TYR A 87 -6.01 10.68 16.69
CA TYR A 87 -6.47 10.03 17.92
C TYR A 87 -7.50 10.89 18.68
N HIS A 88 -7.31 12.21 18.72
CA HIS A 88 -8.23 13.14 19.37
C HIS A 88 -9.30 13.71 18.41
N ARG A 89 -8.99 13.80 17.11
CA ARG A 89 -9.78 14.57 16.13
C ARG A 89 -10.62 13.74 15.17
N TYR A 90 -10.60 12.40 15.27
CA TYR A 90 -11.28 11.52 14.33
C TYR A 90 -12.77 11.85 14.10
N LYS A 91 -13.49 12.37 15.10
CA LYS A 91 -14.91 12.75 14.94
C LYS A 91 -15.12 13.90 13.96
N GLU A 92 -14.22 14.87 13.94
CA GLU A 92 -14.26 15.98 12.98
C GLU A 92 -13.81 15.49 11.60
N ASP A 93 -12.76 14.66 11.58
CA ASP A 93 -12.19 14.14 10.35
C ASP A 93 -13.15 13.19 9.61
N VAL A 94 -13.89 12.33 10.31
CA VAL A 94 -14.87 11.42 9.67
C VAL A 94 -16.00 12.19 8.98
N LYS A 95 -16.36 13.39 9.44
CA LYS A 95 -17.33 14.24 8.74
C LYS A 95 -16.83 14.67 7.37
N LEU A 96 -15.53 14.92 7.21
CA LEU A 96 -14.94 15.28 5.92
C LEU A 96 -15.06 14.12 4.90
N LEU A 97 -14.97 12.87 5.35
CA LEU A 97 -15.19 11.70 4.51
C LEU A 97 -16.62 11.65 3.97
N LYS A 98 -17.60 11.96 4.83
CA LYS A 98 -19.01 12.06 4.47
C LYS A 98 -19.27 13.22 3.50
N ASP A 99 -18.67 14.38 3.76
CA ASP A 99 -18.77 15.56 2.87
C ASP A 99 -18.19 15.29 1.47
N MET A 100 -17.19 14.40 1.38
CA MET A 100 -16.65 13.94 0.09
C MET A 100 -17.49 12.86 -0.59
N ASN A 101 -18.64 12.48 -0.04
CA ASN A 101 -19.51 11.40 -0.54
C ASN A 101 -18.82 10.02 -0.64
N MET A 102 -17.81 9.76 0.19
CA MET A 102 -17.14 8.45 0.23
C MET A 102 -18.13 7.32 0.59
N ASP A 103 -17.80 6.08 0.19
CA ASP A 103 -18.52 4.86 0.58
C ASP A 103 -17.80 4.12 1.72
N ALA A 104 -16.48 4.28 1.83
CA ALA A 104 -15.64 3.55 2.77
C ALA A 104 -14.47 4.39 3.30
N PHE A 105 -14.01 4.02 4.49
CA PHE A 105 -12.78 4.54 5.08
C PHE A 105 -11.85 3.36 5.37
N ARG A 106 -10.66 3.39 4.77
CA ARG A 106 -9.60 2.44 5.08
C ARG A 106 -8.68 3.03 6.15
N PHE A 107 -8.44 2.32 7.24
CA PHE A 107 -7.51 2.71 8.29
C PHE A 107 -6.82 1.48 8.87
N SER A 108 -5.67 1.65 9.55
CA SER A 108 -5.02 0.57 10.29
C SER A 108 -5.23 0.68 11.79
N ILE A 109 -5.08 -0.46 12.48
CA ILE A 109 -5.06 -0.55 13.94
C ILE A 109 -3.61 -0.58 14.40
N ALA A 110 -3.25 0.28 15.34
CA ALA A 110 -1.97 0.25 16.01
C ALA A 110 -1.86 -0.97 16.92
N TRP A 111 -1.04 -1.94 16.54
CA TRP A 111 -0.77 -3.12 17.38
C TRP A 111 -0.37 -2.69 18.80
N THR A 112 0.53 -1.72 18.89
CA THR A 112 1.02 -1.16 20.17
C THR A 112 -0.03 -0.43 20.99
N ARG A 113 -1.14 0.00 20.39
CA ARG A 113 -2.25 0.63 21.12
C ARG A 113 -3.22 -0.42 21.66
N ILE A 114 -3.34 -1.59 21.01
CA ILE A 114 -4.17 -2.72 21.48
C ILE A 114 -3.40 -3.59 22.48
N LEU A 115 -2.16 -3.96 22.16
CA LEU A 115 -1.25 -4.76 22.99
C LEU A 115 0.04 -3.95 23.21
N PRO A 116 0.16 -3.18 24.31
CA PRO A 116 1.31 -2.28 24.52
C PRO A 116 2.67 -2.98 24.57
N THR A 117 2.73 -4.22 25.03
CA THR A 117 3.95 -5.04 25.01
C THR A 117 4.03 -5.97 23.80
N GLY A 118 3.07 -5.87 22.88
CA GLY A 118 2.91 -6.68 21.68
C GLY A 118 2.31 -8.08 21.91
N SER A 119 2.55 -8.71 23.06
CA SER A 119 2.00 -10.04 23.39
C SER A 119 0.72 -9.93 24.22
N LEU A 120 -0.21 -10.88 24.02
CA LEU A 120 -1.45 -10.96 24.80
C LEU A 120 -1.21 -11.11 26.32
N SER A 121 -0.10 -11.74 26.71
CA SER A 121 0.30 -11.90 28.11
C SER A 121 0.59 -10.58 28.82
N GLY A 122 0.87 -9.50 28.09
CA GLY A 122 1.02 -8.15 28.65
C GLY A 122 -0.30 -7.42 28.87
N GLY A 123 -1.42 -8.05 28.52
CA GLY A 123 -2.75 -7.49 28.68
C GLY A 123 -3.21 -6.68 27.46
N VAL A 124 -4.53 -6.68 27.27
CA VAL A 124 -5.21 -5.84 26.27
C VAL A 124 -5.44 -4.46 26.86
N ASN A 125 -4.99 -3.43 26.16
CA ASN A 125 -5.26 -2.05 26.53
C ASN A 125 -6.70 -1.67 26.17
N LYS A 126 -7.54 -1.56 27.21
CA LYS A 126 -8.97 -1.24 27.05
C LYS A 126 -9.21 0.15 26.46
N GLU A 127 -8.34 1.12 26.72
CA GLU A 127 -8.48 2.47 26.16
C GLU A 127 -8.19 2.48 24.66
N GLY A 128 -7.17 1.75 24.23
CA GLY A 128 -6.91 1.52 22.81
C GLY A 128 -8.06 0.83 22.09
N VAL A 129 -8.63 -0.21 22.71
CA VAL A 129 -9.85 -0.88 22.20
C VAL A 129 -11.03 0.10 22.14
N ALA A 130 -11.20 0.97 23.14
CA ALA A 130 -12.26 1.98 23.16
C ALA A 130 -12.09 3.01 22.03
N PHE A 131 -10.85 3.47 21.76
CA PHE A 131 -10.56 4.38 20.65
C PHE A 131 -11.02 3.80 19.31
N TYR A 132 -10.59 2.58 18.94
CA TYR A 132 -11.00 1.98 17.67
C TYR A 132 -12.49 1.64 17.62
N ASN A 133 -13.09 1.22 18.74
CA ASN A 133 -14.55 1.07 18.82
C ASN A 133 -15.28 2.38 18.49
N ASN A 134 -14.83 3.48 19.08
CA ASN A 134 -15.43 4.80 18.84
C ASN A 134 -15.22 5.26 17.39
N LEU A 135 -14.02 5.05 16.83
CA LEU A 135 -13.74 5.34 15.43
C LEU A 135 -14.65 4.52 14.48
N ILE A 136 -14.72 3.21 14.68
CA ILE A 136 -15.56 2.32 13.87
C ILE A 136 -17.03 2.74 13.95
N ASN A 137 -17.51 3.05 15.16
CA ASN A 137 -18.88 3.53 15.36
C ASN A 137 -19.12 4.86 14.65
N GLU A 138 -18.18 5.81 14.71
CA GLU A 138 -18.29 7.10 14.03
C GLU A 138 -18.31 6.94 12.50
N VAL A 139 -17.45 6.07 11.96
CA VAL A 139 -17.41 5.73 10.52
C VAL A 139 -18.77 5.18 10.07
N ILE A 140 -19.32 4.21 10.81
CA ILE A 140 -20.61 3.58 10.49
C ILE A 140 -21.77 4.58 10.66
N ALA A 141 -21.76 5.40 11.71
CA ALA A 141 -22.78 6.41 11.96
C ALA A 141 -22.84 7.47 10.84
N ASN A 142 -21.72 7.68 10.14
CA ASN A 142 -21.65 8.55 8.96
C ASN A 142 -21.93 7.81 7.64
N GLY A 143 -22.37 6.56 7.69
CA GLY A 143 -22.79 5.75 6.53
C GLY A 143 -21.63 5.15 5.74
N LEU A 144 -20.43 5.10 6.31
CA LEU A 144 -19.22 4.61 5.67
C LEU A 144 -18.93 3.17 6.10
N LYS A 145 -18.28 2.40 5.23
CA LYS A 145 -17.79 1.05 5.53
C LYS A 145 -16.36 1.12 6.09
N PRO A 146 -16.07 0.55 7.27
CA PRO A 146 -14.70 0.42 7.75
C PRO A 146 -13.96 -0.69 7.00
N PHE A 147 -12.84 -0.33 6.36
CA PHE A 147 -11.86 -1.25 5.78
C PHE A 147 -10.61 -1.26 6.66
N VAL A 148 -10.41 -2.31 7.45
CA VAL A 148 -9.40 -2.29 8.51
C VAL A 148 -8.16 -3.06 8.09
N THR A 149 -7.00 -2.42 8.19
CA THR A 149 -5.69 -3.05 8.07
C THR A 149 -5.18 -3.42 9.46
N LEU A 150 -4.89 -4.69 9.71
CA LEU A 150 -4.40 -5.15 11.00
C LEU A 150 -2.97 -4.67 11.27
N PHE A 151 -2.09 -4.75 10.27
CA PHE A 151 -0.69 -4.35 10.42
C PHE A 151 -0.24 -3.43 9.30
N HIS A 152 0.24 -2.25 9.69
CA HIS A 152 0.79 -1.24 8.79
C HIS A 152 2.16 -0.77 9.31
N TRP A 153 3.08 -1.74 9.38
CA TRP A 153 4.52 -1.56 9.64
C TRP A 153 4.90 -1.16 11.07
N ASP A 154 3.92 -1.08 11.97
CA ASP A 154 4.03 -0.55 13.33
C ASP A 154 4.26 -1.64 14.39
N THR A 155 5.20 -2.55 14.13
CA THR A 155 5.60 -3.63 15.03
C THR A 155 5.88 -3.09 16.44
N PRO A 156 5.36 -3.71 17.52
CA PRO A 156 5.70 -3.30 18.88
C PRO A 156 7.20 -3.41 19.16
N GLN A 157 7.79 -2.33 19.66
CA GLN A 157 9.23 -2.30 19.99
C GLN A 157 9.58 -3.33 21.06
N ALA A 158 8.63 -3.69 21.93
CA ALA A 158 8.81 -4.76 22.90
C ALA A 158 9.12 -6.12 22.24
N LEU A 159 8.49 -6.43 21.09
CA LEU A 159 8.74 -7.68 20.34
C LEU A 159 10.03 -7.58 19.52
N GLU A 160 10.33 -6.40 18.97
CA GLU A 160 11.61 -6.13 18.31
C GLU A 160 12.78 -6.31 19.29
N THR A 161 12.68 -5.78 20.51
CA THR A 161 13.70 -5.96 21.56
C THR A 161 13.77 -7.41 22.06
N LYS A 162 12.62 -8.09 22.20
CA LYS A 162 12.57 -9.45 22.77
C LYS A 162 13.17 -10.51 21.84
N TYR A 163 12.90 -10.42 20.55
CA TYR A 163 13.32 -11.45 19.59
C TYR A 163 13.53 -10.93 18.15
N GLN A 164 13.72 -9.62 17.96
CA GLN A 164 13.91 -8.98 16.65
C GLN A 164 12.69 -9.07 15.72
N GLY A 165 11.49 -9.03 16.32
CA GLY A 165 10.24 -8.89 15.59
C GLY A 165 10.09 -9.97 14.52
N PHE A 166 9.90 -9.55 13.26
CA PHE A 166 9.68 -10.47 12.15
C PHE A 166 10.90 -11.30 11.73
N LEU A 167 12.08 -11.12 12.32
CA LEU A 167 13.20 -12.04 12.14
C LEU A 167 13.03 -13.35 12.92
N SER A 168 12.14 -13.41 13.90
CA SER A 168 11.86 -14.61 14.68
C SER A 168 10.49 -15.19 14.34
N GLU A 169 10.40 -16.52 14.28
CA GLU A 169 9.14 -17.25 14.11
C GLU A 169 8.13 -16.97 15.24
N ASN A 170 8.60 -16.53 16.42
CA ASN A 170 7.75 -16.20 17.57
C ASN A 170 6.74 -15.09 17.25
N ILE A 171 7.07 -14.19 16.31
CA ILE A 171 6.16 -13.12 15.86
C ILE A 171 4.84 -13.67 15.33
N ILE A 172 4.86 -14.88 14.77
CA ILE A 172 3.70 -15.48 14.10
C ILE A 172 2.59 -15.66 15.13
N LYS A 173 2.92 -16.18 16.32
CA LYS A 173 1.94 -16.36 17.39
C LYS A 173 1.45 -15.02 17.92
N ASP A 174 2.36 -14.10 18.22
CA ASP A 174 2.00 -12.79 18.78
C ASP A 174 1.11 -11.99 17.81
N TYR A 175 1.39 -12.05 16.51
CA TYR A 175 0.54 -11.44 15.47
C TYR A 175 -0.84 -12.08 15.40
N VAL A 176 -0.93 -13.42 15.45
CA VAL A 176 -2.21 -14.13 15.41
C VAL A 176 -3.05 -13.81 16.66
N ASP A 177 -2.44 -13.75 17.84
CA ASP A 177 -3.12 -13.34 19.08
C ASP A 177 -3.65 -11.89 18.95
N PHE A 178 -2.86 -10.96 18.40
CA PHE A 178 -3.29 -9.59 18.12
C PHE A 178 -4.46 -9.52 17.13
N ALA A 179 -4.38 -10.26 16.03
CA ALA A 179 -5.45 -10.35 15.04
C ALA A 179 -6.73 -10.92 15.67
N GLU A 180 -6.61 -11.94 16.54
CA GLU A 180 -7.75 -12.52 17.25
C GLU A 180 -8.45 -11.51 18.17
N VAL A 181 -7.67 -10.69 18.91
CA VAL A 181 -8.24 -9.59 19.70
C VAL A 181 -9.02 -8.66 18.77
N CYS A 182 -8.45 -8.24 17.64
CA CYS A 182 -9.14 -7.35 16.70
C CYS A 182 -10.43 -7.98 16.14
N PHE A 183 -10.41 -9.26 15.75
CA PHE A 183 -11.60 -9.95 15.25
C PHE A 183 -12.69 -10.04 16.31
N ARG A 184 -12.31 -10.34 17.57
CA ARG A 184 -13.26 -10.43 18.68
C ARG A 184 -13.87 -9.08 19.03
N GLU A 185 -13.06 -8.03 19.15
CA GLU A 185 -13.52 -6.72 19.64
C GLU A 185 -14.26 -5.91 18.56
N PHE A 186 -13.96 -6.12 17.28
CA PHE A 186 -14.41 -5.23 16.20
C PHE A 186 -15.15 -5.94 15.05
N GLY A 187 -15.01 -7.25 14.92
CA GLY A 187 -15.51 -8.00 13.76
C GLY A 187 -17.04 -8.12 13.67
N ASP A 188 -17.76 -7.78 14.74
CA ASP A 188 -19.21 -7.62 14.70
C ASP A 188 -19.64 -6.50 13.74
N ARG A 189 -18.80 -5.46 13.58
CA ARG A 189 -19.03 -4.29 12.72
C ARG A 189 -18.09 -4.21 11.51
N VAL A 190 -16.84 -4.63 11.64
CA VAL A 190 -15.84 -4.60 10.55
C VAL A 190 -16.02 -5.83 9.66
N LYS A 191 -16.23 -5.59 8.36
CA LYS A 191 -16.49 -6.64 7.36
C LYS A 191 -15.39 -6.78 6.30
N PHE A 192 -14.38 -5.92 6.32
CA PHE A 192 -13.26 -5.97 5.38
C PHE A 192 -11.95 -5.85 6.15
N TRP A 193 -11.21 -6.95 6.19
CA TRP A 193 -9.94 -7.08 6.90
C TRP A 193 -8.79 -7.23 5.92
N THR A 194 -7.73 -6.45 6.11
CA THR A 194 -6.45 -6.66 5.44
C THR A 194 -5.43 -7.04 6.50
N THR A 195 -4.76 -8.19 6.37
CA THR A 195 -3.78 -8.64 7.38
C THR A 195 -2.55 -7.75 7.42
N PHE A 196 -1.96 -7.47 6.25
CA PHE A 196 -0.72 -6.73 6.09
C PHE A 196 -0.88 -5.72 4.97
N ASN A 197 -0.45 -4.48 5.22
CA ASN A 197 -0.16 -3.53 4.15
C ASN A 197 1.25 -3.74 3.62
N GLU A 198 1.38 -3.85 2.29
CA GLU A 198 2.66 -3.81 1.57
C GLU A 198 3.80 -4.55 2.26
N PRO A 199 3.68 -5.86 2.47
CA PRO A 199 4.72 -6.63 3.13
C PRO A 199 6.06 -6.58 2.36
N TRP A 200 6.01 -6.32 1.03
CA TRP A 200 7.19 -6.02 0.23
C TRP A 200 7.94 -4.79 0.72
N THR A 201 7.24 -3.66 0.90
CA THR A 201 7.85 -2.40 1.36
C THR A 201 8.45 -2.60 2.75
N TYR A 202 7.73 -3.26 3.65
CA TYR A 202 8.23 -3.59 4.99
C TYR A 202 9.53 -4.42 4.94
N ALA A 203 9.55 -5.52 4.19
CA ALA A 203 10.71 -6.42 4.14
C ALA A 203 11.90 -5.80 3.38
N SER A 204 11.67 -5.22 2.21
CA SER A 204 12.72 -4.65 1.36
C SER A 204 13.32 -3.38 1.96
N GLN A 205 12.49 -2.46 2.47
CA GLN A 205 12.99 -1.20 3.03
C GLN A 205 13.45 -1.33 4.47
N GLY A 206 12.82 -2.18 5.28
CA GLY A 206 13.16 -2.38 6.69
C GLY A 206 14.41 -3.24 6.93
N TYR A 207 14.67 -4.20 6.03
CA TYR A 207 15.73 -5.21 6.19
C TYR A 207 16.66 -5.37 4.98
N GLY A 208 16.32 -4.75 3.84
CA GLY A 208 17.14 -4.75 2.63
C GLY A 208 17.98 -3.47 2.52
N THR A 209 17.32 -2.32 2.34
CA THR A 209 17.97 -1.01 2.22
C THR A 209 18.21 -0.35 3.59
N GLY A 210 17.41 -0.70 4.60
CA GLY A 210 17.42 -0.08 5.93
C GLY A 210 16.87 1.35 5.93
N ALA A 211 16.11 1.73 4.90
CA ALA A 211 15.46 3.03 4.79
C ALA A 211 14.25 3.17 5.72
N HIS A 212 13.56 2.08 6.05
CA HIS A 212 12.41 2.06 6.96
C HIS A 212 12.77 1.38 8.28
N ALA A 213 11.96 1.60 9.33
CA ALA A 213 12.11 0.87 10.59
C ALA A 213 12.06 -0.66 10.38
N PRO A 214 12.88 -1.47 11.08
CA PRO A 214 13.85 -1.11 12.13
C PRO A 214 15.22 -0.62 11.61
N GLY A 215 15.36 -0.37 10.31
CA GLY A 215 16.53 0.25 9.71
C GLY A 215 17.72 -0.68 9.57
N ARG A 216 17.47 -1.96 9.26
CA ARG A 216 18.50 -2.99 9.16
C ARG A 216 18.99 -3.13 7.73
N CYS A 217 20.30 -3.15 7.55
CA CYS A 217 20.92 -3.46 6.26
C CYS A 217 22.35 -3.97 6.45
N SER A 218 22.90 -4.58 5.40
CA SER A 218 24.31 -4.97 5.38
C SER A 218 25.24 -3.76 5.43
N PRO A 219 26.40 -3.85 6.08
CA PRO A 219 27.33 -2.72 6.22
C PRO A 219 27.81 -2.09 4.89
N PHE A 220 27.79 -2.87 3.79
CA PHE A 220 28.16 -2.37 2.46
C PHE A 220 27.05 -1.59 1.76
N ILE A 221 25.79 -1.73 2.21
CA ILE A 221 24.64 -0.94 1.72
C ILE A 221 24.69 0.44 2.37
N SER A 222 24.77 0.49 3.70
CA SER A 222 24.96 1.74 4.43
C SER A 222 25.55 1.48 5.81
N ARG A 223 26.51 2.32 6.21
CA ARG A 223 27.08 2.33 7.57
C ARG A 223 26.14 2.95 8.61
N SER A 224 25.07 3.64 8.18
CA SER A 224 24.09 4.25 9.08
C SER A 224 22.97 3.29 9.51
N CYS A 225 22.89 2.10 8.91
CA CYS A 225 21.92 1.09 9.31
C CYS A 225 22.29 0.43 10.63
N THR A 226 21.28 -0.09 11.32
CA THR A 226 21.46 -1.19 12.27
C THR A 226 22.07 -2.38 11.51
N PRO A 227 23.18 -2.98 11.98
CA PRO A 227 23.82 -4.06 11.25
C PRO A 227 22.89 -5.27 11.03
N GLY A 228 22.72 -5.67 9.77
CA GLY A 228 21.95 -6.85 9.37
C GLY A 228 22.47 -7.51 8.10
N ASP A 229 21.68 -8.40 7.51
CA ASP A 229 21.99 -9.13 6.28
C ASP A 229 20.94 -8.88 5.19
N SER A 230 21.20 -7.92 4.31
CA SER A 230 20.35 -7.54 3.17
C SER A 230 20.15 -8.66 2.15
N GLY A 231 20.95 -9.74 2.20
CA GLY A 231 20.84 -10.91 1.35
C GLY A 231 20.06 -12.07 1.98
N ARG A 232 19.64 -11.96 3.25
CA ARG A 232 18.90 -13.01 3.99
C ARG A 232 17.69 -12.49 4.76
N GLU A 233 17.83 -11.41 5.51
CA GLU A 233 16.80 -10.90 6.42
C GLU A 233 15.47 -10.58 5.71
N PRO A 234 15.44 -9.93 4.52
CA PRO A 234 14.19 -9.72 3.79
C PRO A 234 13.41 -11.02 3.49
N TYR A 235 14.13 -12.13 3.26
CA TYR A 235 13.55 -13.45 2.97
C TYR A 235 13.02 -14.14 4.22
N VAL A 236 13.72 -14.03 5.34
CA VAL A 236 13.25 -14.55 6.64
C VAL A 236 12.00 -13.80 7.10
N VAL A 237 12.04 -12.46 7.07
CA VAL A 237 10.92 -11.58 7.43
C VAL A 237 9.70 -11.87 6.58
N THR A 238 9.87 -11.97 5.26
CA THR A 238 8.77 -12.29 4.35
C THR A 238 8.16 -13.65 4.62
N HIS A 239 8.98 -14.65 4.98
CA HIS A 239 8.48 -15.97 5.33
C HIS A 239 7.59 -15.94 6.56
N HIS A 240 8.02 -15.28 7.64
CA HIS A 240 7.22 -15.14 8.85
C HIS A 240 5.95 -14.30 8.63
N ILE A 241 6.00 -13.26 7.79
CA ILE A 241 4.81 -12.50 7.40
C ILE A 241 3.78 -13.41 6.70
N LEU A 242 4.21 -14.23 5.74
CA LEU A 242 3.30 -15.12 5.01
C LEU A 242 2.68 -16.18 5.92
N LEU A 243 3.45 -16.75 6.86
CA LEU A 243 2.94 -17.70 7.85
C LEU A 243 1.97 -17.02 8.83
N ALA A 244 2.29 -15.82 9.31
CA ALA A 244 1.42 -15.03 10.19
C ALA A 244 0.10 -14.64 9.50
N HIS A 245 0.16 -14.20 8.24
CA HIS A 245 -0.99 -13.92 7.39
C HIS A 245 -1.89 -15.16 7.27
N ALA A 246 -1.32 -16.29 6.84
CA ALA A 246 -2.09 -17.49 6.58
C ALA A 246 -2.72 -18.07 7.87
N ARG A 247 -2.02 -18.01 9.00
CA ARG A 247 -2.60 -18.41 10.31
C ARG A 247 -3.73 -17.49 10.74
N ALA A 248 -3.59 -16.18 10.59
CA ALA A 248 -4.66 -15.23 10.94
C ALA A 248 -5.89 -15.39 10.03
N VAL A 249 -5.69 -15.63 8.72
CA VAL A 249 -6.79 -15.93 7.78
C VAL A 249 -7.48 -17.22 8.16
N ARG A 250 -6.74 -18.31 8.41
CA ARG A 250 -7.32 -19.58 8.82
C ARG A 250 -8.12 -19.45 10.12
N LEU A 251 -7.61 -18.70 11.09
CA LEU A 251 -8.33 -18.39 12.32
C LEU A 251 -9.63 -17.63 12.03
N TYR A 252 -9.57 -16.59 11.21
CA TYR A 252 -10.75 -15.80 10.82
C TYR A 252 -11.80 -16.67 10.14
N GLN A 253 -11.42 -17.41 9.09
CA GLN A 253 -12.31 -18.26 8.31
C GLN A 253 -12.96 -19.35 9.15
N ALA A 254 -12.21 -19.99 10.06
CA ALA A 254 -12.74 -21.07 10.88
C ALA A 254 -13.63 -20.59 12.03
N LYS A 255 -13.26 -19.49 12.70
CA LYS A 255 -13.88 -19.08 13.98
C LYS A 255 -14.83 -17.88 13.86
N TYR A 256 -14.52 -16.93 12.98
CA TYR A 256 -15.19 -15.62 12.96
C TYR A 256 -16.01 -15.38 11.70
N GLN A 257 -15.56 -15.81 10.52
CA GLN A 257 -16.24 -15.56 9.26
C GLN A 257 -17.68 -16.13 9.20
N PRO A 258 -17.99 -17.32 9.74
CA PRO A 258 -19.36 -17.85 9.70
C PRO A 258 -20.39 -16.95 10.42
N SER A 259 -20.00 -16.36 11.54
CA SER A 259 -20.87 -15.50 12.36
C SER A 259 -20.79 -14.03 11.95
N GLN A 260 -19.59 -13.53 11.66
CA GLN A 260 -19.34 -12.13 11.35
C GLN A 260 -19.59 -11.77 9.88
N ARG A 261 -19.51 -12.75 8.97
CA ARG A 261 -19.77 -12.58 7.53
C ARG A 261 -18.91 -11.49 6.86
N GLY A 262 -17.68 -11.32 7.33
CA GLY A 262 -16.71 -10.42 6.69
C GLY A 262 -15.81 -11.14 5.70
N GLN A 263 -14.91 -10.38 5.08
CA GLN A 263 -13.90 -10.82 4.14
C GLN A 263 -12.51 -10.45 4.66
N ILE A 264 -11.52 -11.28 4.37
CA ILE A 264 -10.13 -11.06 4.76
C ILE A 264 -9.17 -11.24 3.58
N GLY A 265 -8.16 -10.38 3.48
CA GLY A 265 -7.19 -10.40 2.38
C GLY A 265 -5.84 -9.81 2.77
N LEU A 266 -5.00 -9.60 1.75
CA LEU A 266 -3.68 -8.98 1.87
C LEU A 266 -3.54 -7.86 0.84
N THR A 267 -2.95 -6.74 1.23
CA THR A 267 -2.64 -5.63 0.32
C THR A 267 -1.21 -5.74 -0.16
N ALA A 268 -1.03 -5.94 -1.45
CA ALA A 268 0.27 -6.00 -2.10
C ALA A 268 0.50 -4.75 -2.96
N VAL A 269 1.70 -4.18 -2.87
CA VAL A 269 2.14 -3.11 -3.76
C VAL A 269 2.89 -3.68 -4.94
N SER A 270 2.72 -3.05 -6.10
CA SER A 270 3.62 -3.26 -7.21
C SER A 270 3.70 -2.03 -8.10
N HIS A 271 4.90 -1.75 -8.60
CA HIS A 271 5.05 -0.95 -9.81
C HIS A 271 4.63 -1.78 -11.02
N TRP A 272 4.29 -1.11 -12.11
CA TRP A 272 4.28 -1.77 -13.40
C TRP A 272 5.62 -1.61 -14.11
N PHE A 273 6.16 -2.69 -14.65
CA PHE A 273 7.48 -2.71 -15.27
C PHE A 273 7.36 -2.84 -16.78
N VAL A 274 8.08 -1.99 -17.50
CA VAL A 274 8.11 -1.93 -18.97
C VAL A 274 9.53 -2.23 -19.43
N PRO A 275 9.77 -3.10 -20.42
CA PRO A 275 11.15 -3.40 -20.81
C PRO A 275 11.80 -2.17 -21.47
N THR A 276 13.07 -1.90 -21.11
CA THR A 276 13.83 -0.78 -21.69
C THR A 276 13.98 -0.98 -23.19
N THR A 277 14.39 -2.17 -23.64
CA THR A 277 14.44 -2.54 -25.05
C THR A 277 13.47 -3.68 -25.38
N ASP A 278 13.26 -3.95 -26.67
CA ASP A 278 12.46 -5.11 -27.10
C ASP A 278 13.18 -6.47 -26.94
N SER A 279 14.37 -6.49 -26.35
CA SER A 279 15.17 -7.70 -26.18
C SER A 279 14.50 -8.73 -25.27
N ALA A 280 14.79 -10.01 -25.50
CA ALA A 280 14.33 -11.07 -24.63
C ALA A 280 14.90 -10.97 -23.20
N ALA A 281 16.07 -10.34 -23.04
CA ALA A 281 16.71 -10.13 -21.75
C ALA A 281 15.90 -9.14 -20.90
N ASP A 282 15.55 -7.97 -21.43
CA ASP A 282 14.76 -6.97 -20.71
C ASP A 282 13.34 -7.44 -20.43
N LYS A 283 12.72 -8.19 -21.35
CA LYS A 283 11.42 -8.83 -21.11
C LYS A 283 11.47 -9.83 -19.95
N ARG A 284 12.56 -10.60 -19.81
CA ARG A 284 12.77 -11.47 -18.64
C ARG A 284 13.04 -10.66 -17.38
N ALA A 285 13.76 -9.55 -17.47
CA ALA A 285 14.01 -8.65 -16.35
C ALA A 285 12.71 -8.07 -15.79
N VAL A 286 11.76 -7.66 -16.64
CA VAL A 286 10.40 -7.27 -16.24
C VAL A 286 9.71 -8.36 -15.44
N GLN A 287 9.72 -9.61 -15.92
CA GLN A 287 9.11 -10.71 -15.18
C GLN A 287 9.79 -10.95 -13.83
N ARG A 288 11.12 -10.83 -13.75
CA ARG A 288 11.85 -10.94 -12.47
C ARG A 288 11.48 -9.80 -11.51
N SER A 289 11.36 -8.57 -11.98
CA SER A 289 10.90 -7.44 -11.15
C SER A 289 9.49 -7.67 -10.60
N LEU A 290 8.57 -8.17 -11.43
CA LEU A 290 7.22 -8.56 -10.97
C LEU A 290 7.25 -9.73 -9.98
N ASP A 291 8.08 -10.74 -10.22
CA ASP A 291 8.21 -11.91 -9.34
C ASP A 291 8.77 -11.50 -7.97
N PHE A 292 9.83 -10.70 -7.94
CA PHE A 292 10.49 -10.29 -6.69
C PHE A 292 9.71 -9.23 -5.90
N MET A 293 8.82 -8.45 -6.53
CA MET A 293 8.03 -7.43 -5.85
C MET A 293 6.62 -7.92 -5.49
N TYR A 294 5.89 -8.45 -6.48
CA TYR A 294 4.47 -8.78 -6.38
C TYR A 294 4.25 -10.29 -6.20
N GLY A 295 4.89 -11.09 -7.06
CA GLY A 295 4.83 -12.55 -7.02
C GLY A 295 5.36 -13.12 -5.71
N TRP A 296 6.33 -12.46 -5.06
CA TRP A 296 6.94 -12.89 -3.82
C TRP A 296 5.92 -13.11 -2.70
N PHE A 297 4.80 -12.38 -2.74
CA PHE A 297 3.68 -12.53 -1.80
C PHE A 297 2.47 -13.20 -2.43
N LEU A 298 2.13 -12.85 -3.68
CA LEU A 298 0.93 -13.39 -4.32
C LEU A 298 1.06 -14.83 -4.81
N ASP A 299 2.23 -15.28 -5.30
CA ASP A 299 2.41 -16.67 -5.67
C ASP A 299 2.23 -17.60 -4.45
N PRO A 300 2.81 -17.31 -3.25
CA PRO A 300 2.53 -18.08 -2.05
C PRO A 300 1.03 -18.13 -1.70
N ILE A 301 0.35 -16.99 -1.54
CA ILE A 301 -1.05 -17.02 -1.06
C ILE A 301 -2.01 -17.59 -2.09
N VAL A 302 -1.65 -17.64 -3.38
CA VAL A 302 -2.50 -18.23 -4.43
C VAL A 302 -2.15 -19.70 -4.70
N ARG A 303 -0.87 -20.09 -4.65
CA ARG A 303 -0.39 -21.41 -5.10
C ARG A 303 0.28 -22.25 -4.02
N GLY A 304 0.65 -21.66 -2.88
CA GLY A 304 1.38 -22.33 -1.80
C GLY A 304 2.90 -22.36 -2.01
N GLU A 305 3.43 -21.63 -2.99
CA GLU A 305 4.87 -21.62 -3.31
C GLU A 305 5.36 -20.23 -3.72
N TYR A 306 6.61 -19.89 -3.41
CA TYR A 306 7.29 -18.70 -3.95
C TYR A 306 7.47 -18.77 -5.47
N PRO A 307 7.67 -17.65 -6.18
CA PRO A 307 7.94 -17.67 -7.62
C PRO A 307 9.12 -18.58 -8.00
N GLY A 308 8.99 -19.32 -9.11
CA GLY A 308 10.03 -20.25 -9.56
C GLY A 308 11.39 -19.58 -9.84
N THR A 309 11.36 -18.32 -10.30
CA THR A 309 12.55 -17.48 -10.49
C THR A 309 13.31 -17.25 -9.18
N MET A 310 12.59 -16.90 -8.11
CA MET A 310 13.18 -16.70 -6.78
C MET A 310 13.76 -18.00 -6.23
N ARG A 311 13.03 -19.12 -6.32
CA ARG A 311 13.53 -20.42 -5.84
C ARG A 311 14.81 -20.85 -6.55
N ALA A 312 14.88 -20.61 -7.86
CA ALA A 312 16.05 -20.93 -8.66
C ALA A 312 17.28 -20.06 -8.31
N TYR A 313 17.08 -18.78 -7.99
CA TYR A 313 18.19 -17.84 -7.78
C TYR A 313 18.72 -17.81 -6.35
N LEU A 314 17.83 -18.00 -5.37
CA LEU A 314 18.14 -17.77 -3.97
C LEU A 314 18.63 -19.03 -3.25
N GLY A 315 18.25 -20.22 -3.73
CA GLY A 315 18.64 -21.48 -3.11
C GLY A 315 18.28 -21.51 -1.62
N GLY A 316 19.28 -21.78 -0.78
CA GLY A 316 19.09 -21.86 0.68
C GLY A 316 18.83 -20.53 1.40
N ARG A 317 18.94 -19.37 0.73
CA ARG A 317 18.59 -18.07 1.33
C ARG A 317 17.10 -17.81 1.36
N LEU A 318 16.33 -18.46 0.50
CA LEU A 318 14.87 -18.41 0.50
C LEU A 318 14.35 -19.57 1.37
N PRO A 319 13.67 -19.28 2.50
CA PRO A 319 13.04 -20.33 3.30
C PRO A 319 12.06 -21.18 2.48
N ARG A 320 11.84 -22.42 2.90
CA ARG A 320 10.90 -23.34 2.24
C ARG A 320 9.72 -23.57 3.15
N PHE A 321 8.52 -23.49 2.59
CA PHE A 321 7.34 -23.98 3.28
C PHE A 321 7.43 -25.50 3.43
N THR A 322 7.11 -26.00 4.61
CA THR A 322 6.71 -27.39 4.80
C THR A 322 5.41 -27.67 4.02
N ALA A 323 5.07 -28.95 3.85
CA ALA A 323 3.82 -29.32 3.16
C ALA A 323 2.58 -28.75 3.87
N GLU A 324 2.59 -28.70 5.20
CA GLU A 324 1.50 -28.16 6.01
C GLU A 324 1.40 -26.63 5.87
N GLU A 325 2.53 -25.92 5.90
CA GLU A 325 2.56 -24.47 5.68
C GLU A 325 2.13 -24.10 4.26
N ALA A 326 2.61 -24.82 3.25
CA ALA A 326 2.22 -24.59 1.86
C ALA A 326 0.70 -24.77 1.68
N ALA A 327 0.12 -25.81 2.28
CA ALA A 327 -1.32 -26.06 2.26
C ALA A 327 -2.12 -24.97 3.01
N MET A 328 -1.57 -24.43 4.09
CA MET A 328 -2.19 -23.34 4.86
C MET A 328 -2.12 -21.98 4.16
N VAL A 329 -1.00 -21.67 3.51
CA VAL A 329 -0.79 -20.40 2.80
C VAL A 329 -1.57 -20.38 1.48
N LYS A 330 -1.68 -21.51 0.79
CA LYS A 330 -2.44 -21.60 -0.46
C LYS A 330 -3.93 -21.28 -0.24
N GLY A 331 -4.42 -20.27 -0.96
CA GLY A 331 -5.82 -19.85 -0.92
C GLY A 331 -6.19 -19.01 0.30
N SER A 332 -5.22 -18.47 1.04
CA SER A 332 -5.47 -17.71 2.27
C SER A 332 -5.97 -16.27 2.03
N TYR A 333 -7.00 -16.08 1.20
CA TYR A 333 -7.59 -14.76 0.95
C TYR A 333 -9.00 -14.87 0.35
N ASP A 334 -9.84 -13.88 0.65
CA ASP A 334 -11.14 -13.65 -0.03
C ASP A 334 -11.01 -12.58 -1.12
N PHE A 335 -10.07 -11.65 -0.97
CA PHE A 335 -9.75 -10.59 -1.93
C PHE A 335 -8.27 -10.22 -1.90
N ILE A 336 -7.79 -9.55 -2.95
CA ILE A 336 -6.46 -8.96 -3.03
C ILE A 336 -6.57 -7.44 -3.03
N GLY A 337 -5.90 -6.79 -2.10
CA GLY A 337 -5.65 -5.36 -2.14
C GLY A 337 -4.46 -5.06 -3.07
N VAL A 338 -4.58 -4.04 -3.91
CA VAL A 338 -3.52 -3.59 -4.81
C VAL A 338 -3.20 -2.13 -4.51
N ASN A 339 -1.97 -1.87 -4.11
CA ASN A 339 -1.42 -0.52 -4.04
C ASN A 339 -0.60 -0.25 -5.31
N TYR A 340 -0.86 0.88 -5.95
CA TYR A 340 -0.18 1.27 -7.19
C TYR A 340 0.06 2.78 -7.22
N TYR A 341 1.27 3.17 -7.59
CA TYR A 341 1.67 4.58 -7.68
C TYR A 341 2.29 4.93 -9.03
N THR A 342 3.15 4.06 -9.57
CA THR A 342 3.97 4.40 -10.73
C THR A 342 4.38 3.16 -11.54
N SER A 343 5.00 3.41 -12.69
CA SER A 343 5.68 2.42 -13.52
C SER A 343 7.18 2.71 -13.62
N TYR A 344 7.96 1.75 -14.10
CA TYR A 344 9.38 1.92 -14.42
C TYR A 344 9.76 1.22 -15.73
N PHE A 345 10.77 1.75 -16.41
CA PHE A 345 11.53 0.98 -17.39
C PHE A 345 12.46 -0.01 -16.69
N THR A 346 12.64 -1.18 -17.26
CA THR A 346 13.42 -2.27 -16.68
C THR A 346 14.37 -2.88 -17.70
N SER A 347 15.65 -2.96 -17.36
CA SER A 347 16.67 -3.64 -18.16
C SER A 347 17.30 -4.81 -17.44
N ASP A 348 17.81 -5.77 -18.19
CA ASP A 348 18.59 -6.89 -17.66
C ASP A 348 19.87 -6.42 -16.96
N ARG A 349 20.25 -7.12 -15.89
CA ARG A 349 21.50 -6.91 -15.17
C ARG A 349 22.13 -8.28 -14.88
N PRO A 350 23.46 -8.43 -14.94
CA PRO A 350 24.15 -9.63 -14.48
C PRO A 350 23.85 -9.97 -13.01
N ALA A 351 24.07 -11.24 -12.65
CA ALA A 351 24.02 -11.66 -11.25
C ALA A 351 25.08 -10.93 -10.40
N PRO A 352 24.86 -10.80 -9.06
CA PRO A 352 25.88 -10.27 -8.15
C PRO A 352 27.21 -11.01 -8.30
N ALA A 353 28.32 -10.26 -8.31
CA ALA A 353 29.64 -10.81 -8.64
C ALA A 353 30.15 -11.87 -7.64
N ASN A 354 29.74 -11.77 -6.37
CA ASN A 354 30.06 -12.74 -5.32
C ASN A 354 29.07 -12.60 -4.15
N ALA A 355 29.22 -13.46 -3.13
CA ALA A 355 28.36 -13.49 -1.95
C ALA A 355 28.38 -12.18 -1.13
N LEU A 356 29.48 -11.42 -1.16
CA LEU A 356 29.62 -10.16 -0.42
C LEU A 356 28.83 -9.00 -1.06
N ALA A 357 28.39 -9.17 -2.31
CA ALA A 357 27.54 -8.22 -3.02
C ALA A 357 26.07 -8.67 -3.10
N GLN A 358 25.70 -9.75 -2.39
CA GLN A 358 24.32 -10.24 -2.38
C GLN A 358 23.42 -9.34 -1.53
N SER A 359 22.35 -8.87 -2.14
CA SER A 359 21.25 -8.15 -1.50
C SER A 359 19.96 -8.52 -2.21
N TYR A 360 18.82 -8.25 -1.57
CA TYR A 360 17.50 -8.36 -2.20
C TYR A 360 17.47 -7.69 -3.59
N ASP A 361 17.91 -6.43 -3.69
CA ASP A 361 17.93 -5.69 -4.97
C ASP A 361 18.85 -6.33 -6.01
N GLY A 362 20.01 -6.82 -5.59
CA GLY A 362 20.95 -7.52 -6.46
C GLY A 362 20.40 -8.84 -7.01
N ASP A 363 19.55 -9.52 -6.24
CA ASP A 363 18.96 -10.80 -6.61
C ASP A 363 17.87 -10.70 -7.69
N ILE A 364 17.24 -9.53 -7.85
CA ILE A 364 16.27 -9.25 -8.91
C ILE A 364 16.95 -9.37 -10.29
N ARG A 365 18.25 -9.04 -10.35
CA ARG A 365 19.05 -9.01 -11.58
C ARG A 365 18.42 -8.11 -12.64
N ALA A 366 17.90 -6.97 -12.22
CA ALA A 366 17.29 -5.98 -13.10
C ALA A 366 17.66 -4.58 -12.62
N ASN A 367 17.78 -3.64 -13.56
CA ASN A 367 17.82 -2.21 -13.24
C ASN A 367 16.48 -1.60 -13.57
N THR A 368 15.99 -0.71 -12.71
CA THR A 368 14.77 0.07 -12.93
C THR A 368 15.10 1.55 -13.07
N SER A 369 14.45 2.22 -14.01
CA SER A 369 14.61 3.65 -14.25
C SER A 369 13.29 4.29 -14.60
N GLY A 370 13.07 5.51 -14.13
CA GLY A 370 11.94 6.34 -14.55
C GLY A 370 12.04 6.80 -16.02
N PHE A 371 13.24 6.70 -16.60
CA PHE A 371 13.58 7.24 -17.91
C PHE A 371 14.21 6.18 -18.83
N ARG A 372 13.93 6.31 -20.13
CA ARG A 372 14.62 5.63 -21.23
C ARG A 372 14.90 6.65 -22.33
N ASP A 373 16.16 6.80 -22.72
CA ASP A 373 16.61 7.72 -23.77
C ASP A 373 16.09 9.16 -23.56
N GLY A 374 16.10 9.63 -22.31
CA GLY A 374 15.62 10.95 -21.91
C GLY A 374 14.09 11.08 -21.81
N VAL A 375 13.31 10.05 -22.15
CA VAL A 375 11.84 10.04 -22.05
C VAL A 375 11.40 9.31 -20.79
N SER A 376 10.59 9.98 -19.96
CA SER A 376 10.02 9.37 -18.75
C SER A 376 8.90 8.37 -19.06
N VAL A 377 8.68 7.41 -18.17
CA VAL A 377 7.64 6.38 -18.26
C VAL A 377 6.21 6.92 -18.04
N GLY A 378 6.11 8.12 -17.49
CA GLY A 378 4.91 8.92 -17.28
C GLY A 378 5.29 10.37 -17.01
N GLU A 379 4.30 11.24 -16.80
CA GLU A 379 4.56 12.63 -16.39
C GLU A 379 5.25 12.62 -15.01
N PRO A 380 6.45 13.22 -14.85
CA PRO A 380 7.13 13.26 -13.56
C PRO A 380 6.32 14.01 -12.50
N GLU A 381 6.35 13.52 -11.26
CA GLU A 381 5.63 14.12 -10.13
C GLU A 381 6.61 14.77 -9.13
N PHE A 382 6.07 15.41 -8.09
CA PHE A 382 6.90 16.09 -7.07
C PHE A 382 7.90 15.14 -6.41
N VAL A 383 7.44 13.96 -6.01
CA VAL A 383 8.30 12.90 -5.49
C VAL A 383 9.13 12.34 -6.66
N PRO A 384 10.47 12.49 -6.68
CA PRO A 384 11.28 12.25 -7.89
C PRO A 384 11.23 10.81 -8.44
N ILE A 385 10.81 9.86 -7.61
CA ILE A 385 10.68 8.46 -7.99
C ILE A 385 9.30 8.14 -8.60
N PHE A 386 8.33 9.06 -8.55
CA PHE A 386 6.97 8.84 -9.03
C PHE A 386 6.68 9.52 -10.37
N PHE A 387 5.94 8.80 -11.20
CA PHE A 387 5.51 9.21 -12.53
C PHE A 387 4.03 8.87 -12.68
N ASN A 388 3.23 9.82 -13.17
CA ASN A 388 1.83 9.57 -13.49
C ASN A 388 1.74 8.67 -14.73
N SER A 389 1.57 7.37 -14.46
CA SER A 389 1.50 6.31 -15.45
C SER A 389 0.23 5.47 -15.27
N PRO A 390 -0.95 5.99 -15.64
CA PRO A 390 -2.23 5.36 -15.35
C PRO A 390 -2.46 4.05 -16.14
N ALA A 391 -1.81 3.92 -17.30
CA ALA A 391 -1.83 2.68 -18.07
C ALA A 391 -1.19 1.51 -17.31
N GLY A 392 -0.17 1.76 -16.49
CA GLY A 392 0.48 0.72 -15.69
C GLY A 392 -0.45 0.10 -14.65
N LEU A 393 -1.35 0.89 -14.03
CA LEU A 393 -2.37 0.35 -13.11
C LEU A 393 -3.27 -0.65 -13.84
N ARG A 394 -3.74 -0.31 -15.04
CA ARG A 394 -4.57 -1.21 -15.85
C ARG A 394 -3.80 -2.49 -16.21
N GLU A 395 -2.55 -2.38 -16.65
CA GLU A 395 -1.75 -3.57 -16.98
C GLU A 395 -1.51 -4.46 -15.76
N LEU A 396 -1.22 -3.88 -14.59
CA LEU A 396 -1.08 -4.62 -13.34
C LEU A 396 -2.38 -5.34 -12.99
N LEU A 397 -3.53 -4.67 -13.07
CA LEU A 397 -4.84 -5.28 -12.81
C LEU A 397 -5.17 -6.43 -13.77
N LEU A 398 -4.87 -6.27 -15.06
CA LEU A 398 -5.02 -7.33 -16.07
C LEU A 398 -4.06 -8.49 -15.83
N TYR A 399 -2.81 -8.20 -15.46
CA TYR A 399 -1.82 -9.20 -15.10
C TYR A 399 -2.28 -10.02 -13.88
N THR A 400 -2.75 -9.35 -12.83
CA THR A 400 -3.30 -10.00 -11.63
C THR A 400 -4.47 -10.92 -12.00
N ALA A 401 -5.41 -10.45 -12.81
CA ALA A 401 -6.55 -11.24 -13.23
C ALA A 401 -6.15 -12.49 -14.03
N ARG A 402 -5.23 -12.33 -15.01
CA ARG A 402 -4.79 -13.45 -15.86
C ARG A 402 -3.95 -14.47 -15.08
N ARG A 403 -3.07 -14.00 -14.20
CA ARG A 403 -2.13 -14.85 -13.48
C ARG A 403 -2.78 -15.60 -12.31
N TYR A 404 -3.71 -14.96 -11.62
CA TYR A 404 -4.25 -15.46 -10.34
C TYR A 404 -5.75 -15.81 -10.40
N ASN A 405 -6.25 -16.17 -11.58
CA ASN A 405 -7.63 -16.62 -11.78
C ASN A 405 -8.71 -15.58 -11.41
N ASN A 406 -8.49 -14.32 -11.83
CA ASN A 406 -9.42 -13.19 -11.71
C ASN A 406 -10.03 -13.02 -10.30
N PRO A 407 -9.19 -12.87 -9.25
CA PRO A 407 -9.65 -12.74 -7.88
C PRO A 407 -10.44 -11.44 -7.70
N VAL A 408 -11.19 -11.33 -6.60
CA VAL A 408 -11.76 -10.04 -6.18
C VAL A 408 -10.61 -9.08 -5.86
N ILE A 409 -10.62 -7.89 -6.48
CA ILE A 409 -9.56 -6.88 -6.29
C ILE A 409 -10.15 -5.58 -5.73
N TYR A 410 -9.45 -4.99 -4.76
CA TYR A 410 -9.63 -3.58 -4.38
C TYR A 410 -8.34 -2.82 -4.66
N VAL A 411 -8.40 -1.69 -5.36
CA VAL A 411 -7.25 -0.77 -5.42
C VAL A 411 -7.21 -0.04 -4.07
N THR A 412 -6.35 -0.46 -3.16
CA THR A 412 -6.37 -0.03 -1.75
C THR A 412 -5.57 1.24 -1.50
N GLU A 413 -4.65 1.59 -2.41
CA GLU A 413 -3.95 2.86 -2.45
C GLU A 413 -3.60 3.25 -3.90
N ASN A 414 -3.84 4.50 -4.23
CA ASN A 414 -3.35 5.16 -5.44
C ASN A 414 -3.41 6.67 -5.23
N GLY A 415 -2.33 7.38 -5.53
CA GLY A 415 -2.27 8.83 -5.38
C GLY A 415 -0.90 9.42 -5.66
N ILE A 416 -0.76 10.73 -5.43
CA ILE A 416 0.45 11.52 -5.66
C ILE A 416 0.61 12.64 -4.62
N ALA A 417 1.86 13.02 -4.40
CA ALA A 417 2.24 14.07 -3.46
C ALA A 417 2.49 15.43 -4.12
N GLU A 418 2.40 16.46 -3.28
CA GLU A 418 2.86 17.82 -3.55
C GLU A 418 3.89 18.24 -2.51
N GLU A 419 4.70 19.26 -2.84
CA GLU A 419 5.66 19.85 -1.92
C GLU A 419 4.99 20.46 -0.69
N ASN A 420 5.38 20.03 0.52
CA ASN A 420 5.06 20.72 1.74
C ASN A 420 6.06 21.83 2.07
N SER A 421 5.79 23.03 1.55
CA SER A 421 6.64 24.20 1.82
C SER A 421 5.87 25.32 2.52
N PRO A 422 6.40 25.89 3.62
CA PRO A 422 5.81 27.07 4.27
C PRO A 422 5.86 28.32 3.39
N ARG A 423 6.59 28.26 2.26
CA ARG A 423 6.66 29.33 1.26
C ARG A 423 5.44 29.36 0.34
N ILE A 424 4.66 28.28 0.30
CA ILE A 424 3.44 28.21 -0.52
C ILE A 424 2.28 28.73 0.33
N PRO A 425 1.62 29.84 -0.06
CA PRO A 425 0.45 30.33 0.64
C PRO A 425 -0.66 29.27 0.65
N LEU A 426 -1.45 29.21 1.73
CA LEU A 426 -2.56 28.24 1.86
C LEU A 426 -3.49 28.27 0.65
N SER A 427 -3.83 29.46 0.14
CA SER A 427 -4.71 29.60 -1.04
C SER A 427 -4.17 28.93 -2.31
N GLU A 428 -2.85 28.77 -2.42
CA GLU A 428 -2.19 28.05 -3.53
C GLU A 428 -2.00 26.57 -3.20
N ALA A 429 -1.64 26.23 -1.96
CA ALA A 429 -1.50 24.84 -1.50
C ALA A 429 -2.81 24.02 -1.62
N LEU A 430 -3.97 24.69 -1.65
CA LEU A 430 -5.27 24.05 -1.88
C LEU A 430 -5.59 23.80 -3.37
N LYS A 431 -4.80 24.32 -4.32
CA LYS A 431 -5.04 24.21 -5.77
C LYS A 431 -4.28 23.03 -6.39
N ASP A 432 -4.72 21.84 -6.03
CA ASP A 432 -4.11 20.57 -6.45
C ASP A 432 -4.73 19.98 -7.72
N GLY A 433 -4.87 20.80 -8.76
CA GLY A 433 -5.50 20.38 -10.03
C GLY A 433 -4.82 19.18 -10.71
N HIS A 434 -3.52 18.98 -10.48
CA HIS A 434 -2.80 17.81 -10.99
C HIS A 434 -3.22 16.51 -10.27
N ARG A 435 -3.55 16.54 -8.97
CA ARG A 435 -4.14 15.39 -8.25
C ARG A 435 -5.49 14.99 -8.83
N ILE A 436 -6.31 15.97 -9.24
CA ILE A 436 -7.56 15.71 -9.98
C ILE A 436 -7.26 15.00 -11.31
N LYS A 437 -6.31 15.51 -12.09
CA LYS A 437 -5.89 14.90 -13.36
C LYS A 437 -5.43 13.45 -13.14
N PHE A 438 -4.59 13.21 -12.15
CA PHE A 438 -4.08 11.89 -11.79
C PHE A 438 -5.21 10.90 -11.48
N HIS A 439 -6.09 11.21 -10.52
CA HIS A 439 -7.18 10.30 -10.15
C HIS A 439 -8.19 10.11 -11.28
N SER A 440 -8.52 11.16 -12.02
CA SER A 440 -9.42 11.06 -13.17
C SER A 440 -8.87 10.09 -14.22
N GLN A 441 -7.56 10.18 -14.54
CA GLN A 441 -6.92 9.27 -15.48
C GLN A 441 -6.87 7.83 -14.94
N HIS A 442 -6.41 7.62 -13.70
CA HIS A 442 -6.32 6.29 -13.10
C HIS A 442 -7.69 5.61 -13.02
N LEU A 443 -8.74 6.33 -12.61
CA LEU A 443 -10.11 5.81 -12.57
C LEU A 443 -10.61 5.41 -13.97
N GLN A 444 -10.29 6.16 -15.03
CA GLN A 444 -10.62 5.76 -16.40
C GLN A 444 -9.92 4.45 -16.80
N PHE A 445 -8.67 4.26 -16.40
CA PHE A 445 -7.91 3.04 -16.65
C PHE A 445 -8.40 1.85 -15.79
N VAL A 446 -8.85 2.08 -14.56
CA VAL A 446 -9.55 1.07 -13.75
C VAL A 446 -10.87 0.66 -14.41
N LYS A 447 -11.68 1.64 -14.85
CA LYS A 447 -12.90 1.37 -15.63
C LYS A 447 -12.60 0.55 -16.88
N HIS A 448 -11.48 0.84 -17.56
CA HIS A 448 -11.06 0.07 -18.72
C HIS A 448 -10.61 -1.35 -18.35
N ALA A 449 -9.95 -1.57 -17.21
CA ALA A 449 -9.65 -2.92 -16.72
C ALA A 449 -10.94 -3.71 -16.42
N ILE A 450 -11.93 -3.07 -15.77
CA ILE A 450 -13.24 -3.68 -15.49
C ILE A 450 -13.97 -4.06 -16.77
N SER A 451 -13.98 -3.18 -17.79
CA SER A 451 -14.59 -3.50 -19.09
C SER A 451 -13.88 -4.63 -19.84
N ASN A 452 -12.65 -4.97 -19.46
CA ASN A 452 -11.89 -6.11 -19.96
C ASN A 452 -11.97 -7.34 -19.03
N GLY A 453 -12.95 -7.38 -18.13
CA GLY A 453 -13.28 -8.55 -17.32
C GLY A 453 -12.57 -8.64 -15.97
N VAL A 454 -11.75 -7.66 -15.58
CA VAL A 454 -11.09 -7.67 -14.27
C VAL A 454 -12.11 -7.43 -13.15
N ASN A 455 -12.07 -8.26 -12.11
CA ASN A 455 -13.01 -8.22 -10.99
C ASN A 455 -12.64 -7.17 -9.92
N VAL A 456 -12.55 -5.90 -10.30
CA VAL A 456 -12.29 -4.78 -9.38
C VAL A 456 -13.59 -4.34 -8.69
N LYS A 457 -13.58 -4.25 -7.36
CA LYS A 457 -14.73 -3.88 -6.52
C LYS A 457 -14.63 -2.53 -5.82
N GLY A 458 -13.45 -1.93 -5.78
CA GLY A 458 -13.30 -0.60 -5.23
C GLY A 458 -11.97 0.06 -5.52
N TYR A 459 -11.92 1.35 -5.22
CA TYR A 459 -10.78 2.23 -5.40
C TYR A 459 -10.65 3.19 -4.21
N PHE A 460 -9.47 3.21 -3.60
CA PHE A 460 -9.15 4.01 -2.44
C PHE A 460 -8.02 4.99 -2.78
N THR A 461 -8.31 6.28 -2.63
CA THR A 461 -7.30 7.33 -2.79
C THR A 461 -6.30 7.27 -1.63
N TRP A 462 -5.01 7.34 -1.95
CA TRP A 462 -3.97 7.63 -0.97
C TRP A 462 -3.56 9.09 -1.12
N THR A 463 -3.85 10.00 -0.19
CA THR A 463 -4.35 9.76 1.18
C THR A 463 -5.63 10.54 1.50
N PHE A 464 -6.23 10.23 2.65
CA PHE A 464 -7.31 11.04 3.20
C PHE A 464 -6.85 12.47 3.49
N MET A 465 -5.80 12.63 4.30
CA MET A 465 -5.22 13.91 4.67
C MET A 465 -3.72 13.87 4.47
N ASP A 466 -3.08 15.04 4.35
CA ASP A 466 -1.63 15.11 4.40
C ASP A 466 -1.14 14.49 5.72
N CYS A 467 -0.13 13.63 5.65
CA CYS A 467 0.29 12.82 6.79
C CYS A 467 1.81 12.68 6.90
N PHE A 468 2.28 11.93 7.89
CA PHE A 468 3.69 11.56 8.02
C PHE A 468 4.08 10.50 6.96
N GLU A 469 4.82 10.89 5.92
CA GLU A 469 5.25 10.03 4.82
C GLU A 469 6.62 9.39 5.07
N TRP A 470 6.68 8.63 6.17
CA TRP A 470 7.80 7.74 6.48
C TRP A 470 9.16 8.47 6.47
N GLY A 471 10.09 8.08 5.57
CA GLY A 471 11.41 8.70 5.47
C GLY A 471 11.40 10.18 5.10
N ASP A 472 10.36 10.64 4.41
CA ASP A 472 10.21 12.02 3.96
C ASP A 472 9.52 12.93 5.00
N GLY A 473 9.12 12.36 6.16
CA GLY A 473 8.50 13.13 7.23
C GLY A 473 7.23 13.80 6.75
N TYR A 474 7.10 15.11 6.95
CA TYR A 474 5.96 15.88 6.43
C TYR A 474 6.25 16.62 5.13
N LEU A 475 7.34 16.31 4.41
CA LEU A 475 7.70 16.98 3.16
C LEU A 475 6.67 16.71 2.04
N ASP A 476 6.07 15.53 2.04
CA ASP A 476 5.20 15.07 0.96
C ASP A 476 3.72 15.16 1.36
N ARG A 477 2.91 15.85 0.55
CA ARG A 477 1.47 16.02 0.79
C ARG A 477 0.62 15.16 -0.15
N PHE A 478 0.22 13.96 0.27
CA PHE A 478 -0.64 13.08 -0.54
C PHE A 478 -2.15 13.34 -0.39
N GLY A 479 -2.57 14.14 0.60
CA GLY A 479 -3.95 14.19 1.06
C GLY A 479 -4.92 14.88 0.13
N LEU A 480 -6.18 14.44 0.16
CA LEU A 480 -7.32 15.20 -0.33
C LEU A 480 -7.62 16.41 0.58
N ILE A 481 -7.23 16.32 1.85
CA ILE A 481 -7.35 17.37 2.86
C ILE A 481 -5.96 17.88 3.23
N PHE A 482 -5.78 19.19 3.17
CA PHE A 482 -4.57 19.85 3.63
C PHE A 482 -4.53 19.95 5.14
N ILE A 483 -3.38 19.67 5.74
CA ILE A 483 -3.12 19.82 7.18
C ILE A 483 -2.18 21.00 7.43
N ASP A 484 -2.74 22.03 8.05
CA ASP A 484 -1.99 23.23 8.40
C ASP A 484 -1.24 23.03 9.73
N ARG A 485 -0.03 22.48 9.61
CA ARG A 485 0.85 22.21 10.77
C ARG A 485 1.30 23.46 11.51
N LEU A 486 1.28 24.64 10.86
CA LEU A 486 1.66 25.91 11.48
C LEU A 486 0.51 26.55 12.26
N ASN A 487 -0.74 26.18 11.97
CA ASN A 487 -1.92 26.77 12.61
C ASN A 487 -2.77 25.72 13.34
N GLY A 488 -2.13 24.86 14.13
CA GLY A 488 -2.81 23.92 15.03
C GLY A 488 -3.47 22.74 14.33
N LEU A 489 -2.84 22.24 13.25
CA LEU A 489 -3.27 21.07 12.47
C LEU A 489 -4.66 21.25 11.85
N LYS A 490 -5.03 22.47 11.45
CA LYS A 490 -6.35 22.72 10.82
C LYS A 490 -6.48 21.96 9.50
N ARG A 491 -7.68 21.43 9.24
CA ARG A 491 -8.03 20.69 8.03
C ARG A 491 -8.65 21.63 7.00
N TYR A 492 -8.15 21.60 5.77
CA TYR A 492 -8.71 22.38 4.66
C TYR A 492 -8.93 21.50 3.43
N ARG A 493 -10.14 21.53 2.87
CA ARG A 493 -10.46 20.76 1.66
C ARG A 493 -9.71 21.33 0.45
N LYS A 494 -8.87 20.52 -0.19
CA LYS A 494 -8.22 20.87 -1.45
C LYS A 494 -9.23 20.83 -2.63
N GLN A 495 -8.82 21.27 -3.81
CA GLN A 495 -9.67 21.18 -5.01
C GLN A 495 -10.02 19.72 -5.35
N SER A 496 -9.08 18.78 -5.16
CA SER A 496 -9.33 17.34 -5.35
C SER A 496 -10.44 16.82 -4.45
N SER A 497 -10.49 17.21 -3.17
CA SER A 497 -11.59 16.85 -2.26
C SER A 497 -12.96 17.31 -2.78
N LYS A 498 -13.04 18.51 -3.37
CA LYS A 498 -14.29 19.05 -3.96
C LYS A 498 -14.64 18.36 -5.27
N TRP A 499 -13.63 17.97 -6.05
CA TRP A 499 -13.82 17.16 -7.25
C TRP A 499 -14.34 15.76 -6.91
N VAL A 500 -13.77 15.10 -5.89
CA VAL A 500 -14.22 13.79 -5.41
C VAL A 500 -15.67 13.86 -4.94
N GLU A 501 -16.04 14.87 -4.13
CA GLU A 501 -17.44 15.11 -3.74
C GLU A 501 -18.37 15.15 -4.96
N SER A 502 -17.98 15.89 -6.00
CA SER A 502 -18.75 16.04 -7.22
C SER A 502 -18.82 14.75 -8.05
N PHE A 503 -17.71 14.02 -8.14
CA PHE A 503 -17.60 12.75 -8.85
C PHE A 503 -18.44 11.65 -8.20
N LEU A 504 -18.47 11.63 -6.85
CA LEU A 504 -19.18 10.67 -6.02
C LEU A 504 -20.62 11.07 -5.68
N ARG A 505 -21.10 12.20 -6.21
CA ARG A 505 -22.45 12.70 -5.96
C ARG A 505 -23.49 11.65 -6.34
N ARG A 506 -24.29 11.24 -5.36
CA ARG A 506 -25.43 10.34 -5.54
C ARG A 506 -26.63 11.15 -6.06
N LYS A 507 -27.42 10.60 -6.98
CA LYS A 507 -28.71 11.19 -7.41
C LYS A 507 -29.58 11.35 -6.17
N LYS A 508 -30.20 12.52 -5.99
CA LYS A 508 -31.21 12.70 -4.94
C LYS A 508 -32.38 11.77 -5.27
N THR A 509 -32.58 10.73 -4.46
CA THR A 509 -33.86 10.03 -4.44
C THR A 509 -34.87 10.96 -3.79
N HIS A 510 -35.72 11.58 -4.61
CA HIS A 510 -36.96 12.15 -4.11
C HIS A 510 -37.82 10.97 -3.68
N TYR A 511 -37.90 10.74 -2.37
CA TYR A 511 -38.91 9.88 -1.78
C TYR A 511 -40.21 10.66 -1.63
#